data_AF-A0A960BBH8-F1
#
_entry.id   AF-A0A960BBH8-F1
#
_cell.length_a   1.000
_cell.length_b   1.000
_cell.length_c   1.000
_cell.angle_alpha   90.00
_cell.angle_beta   90.00
_cell.angle_gamma   90.00
#
_symmetry.space_group_name_H-M   'P 1'
#
loop_
_entity.id
_entity.type
_entity.pdbx_description
1 polymer ?
#
loop_
_entity_poly.entity_id
_entity_poly.type
_entity_poly.pdbx_seq_one_letter_code
_entity_poly.pdbx_strand_id
1 'polypeptide(L)'
;MELDQVLLLGSVTLLVAVIAARLGTRLGLPSLLLFLGLGAVLGAVVYDFEDANLAHALGFAALVLILGEGGFNTRWSEIRGALPAALLLATVGVGLSIAVVAAFGYYVLGLDVT
;
A
#
# COMPACT_ATOMS: atom_id res chain seq x y z
N MET A 1 20.44 -14.90 5.45
CA MET A 1 20.16 -14.45 6.82
C MET A 1 19.66 -15.64 7.60
N GLU A 2 20.18 -15.84 8.81
CA GLU A 2 19.62 -16.83 9.73
C GLU A 2 18.24 -16.36 10.23
N LEU A 3 17.39 -17.29 10.66
CA LEU A 3 16.03 -17.00 11.13
C LEU A 3 16.01 -15.91 12.22
N ASP A 4 16.95 -15.98 13.17
CA ASP A 4 17.05 -15.02 14.27
C ASP A 4 17.28 -13.58 13.78
N GLN A 5 18.09 -13.41 12.74
CA GLN A 5 18.37 -12.10 12.15
C GLN A 5 17.15 -11.53 11.44
N VAL A 6 16.40 -12.37 10.72
CA VAL A 6 15.15 -11.97 10.04
C VAL A 6 14.11 -11.56 11.06
N LEU A 7 13.94 -12.34 12.12
CA LEU A 7 13.00 -12.03 13.20
C LEU A 7 13.38 -10.73 13.92
N LEU A 8 14.68 -10.51 14.18
CA LEU A 8 15.16 -9.30 14.82
C LEU A 8 14.93 -8.07 13.94
N LEU A 9 15.28 -8.15 12.65
CA LEU A 9 15.06 -7.05 11.70
C LEU A 9 13.56 -6.73 11.53
N GLY A 10 12.72 -7.76 11.37
CA GLY A 10 11.28 -7.60 11.28
C GLY A 10 10.67 -6.98 12.54
N SER A 11 11.10 -7.43 13.72
CA SER A 11 10.61 -6.91 15.01
C SER A 11 11.03 -5.45 15.24
N VAL A 12 12.28 -5.10 14.96
CA VAL A 12 12.76 -3.71 15.05
C VAL A 12 12.00 -2.82 14.06
N THR A 13 11.82 -3.28 12.82
CA THR A 13 11.06 -2.54 11.80
C THR A 13 9.63 -2.28 12.25
N LEU A 14 8.95 -3.31 12.81
CA LEU A 14 7.59 -3.18 13.34
C LEU A 14 7.54 -2.18 14.50
N LEU A 15 8.47 -2.27 15.45
CA LEU A 15 8.54 -1.32 16.58
C LEU A 15 8.72 0.12 16.12
N VAL A 16 9.64 0.36 15.17
CA VAL A 16 9.86 1.70 14.61
C VAL A 16 8.62 2.18 13.85
N ALA A 17 7.95 1.31 13.10
CA ALA A 17 6.71 1.64 12.40
C ALA A 17 5.59 2.05 13.37
N VAL A 18 5.43 1.36 14.50
CA VAL A 18 4.42 1.71 15.53
C VAL A 18 4.75 3.07 16.16
N ILE A 19 6.02 3.35 16.44
CA ILE A 19 6.45 4.66 16.94
C ILE A 19 6.17 5.74 15.90
N ALA A 20 6.51 5.50 14.62
CA ALA A 20 6.25 6.41 13.52
C ALA A 20 4.74 6.70 13.35
N ALA A 21 3.88 5.67 13.43
CA ALA A 21 2.43 5.83 13.37
C ALA A 21 1.92 6.75 14.50
N ARG A 22 2.43 6.57 15.72
CA ARG A 22 2.07 7.41 16.87
C ARG A 22 2.62 8.83 16.76
N LEU A 23 3.76 9.03 16.11
CA LEU A 23 4.32 10.35 15.86
C LEU A 23 3.55 11.08 14.76
N GLY A 24 3.12 10.38 13.71
CA GLY A 24 2.31 10.95 12.62
C GLY A 24 1.00 11.54 13.08
N THR A 25 0.30 10.86 14.00
CA THR A 25 -0.92 11.40 14.60
C THR A 25 -0.67 12.67 15.43
N ARG A 26 0.53 12.87 15.96
CA ARG A 26 0.91 14.10 16.69
C ARG A 26 1.40 15.23 15.79
N LEU A 27 2.13 14.90 14.72
CA LEU A 27 2.67 15.89 13.77
C LEU A 27 1.64 16.33 12.72
N GLY A 28 0.47 15.69 12.64
CA GLY A 28 -0.55 15.99 11.64
C GLY A 28 -0.20 15.50 10.23
N LEU A 29 0.85 14.70 10.08
CA LEU A 29 1.30 14.15 8.81
C LEU A 29 0.50 12.88 8.46
N PRO A 30 0.15 12.65 7.18
CA PRO A 30 -0.40 11.38 6.73
C PRO A 30 0.52 10.21 7.12
N SER A 31 -0.02 9.24 7.86
CA SER A 31 0.75 8.07 8.33
C SER A 31 1.42 7.30 7.19
N LEU A 32 0.78 7.26 6.02
CA LEU A 32 1.32 6.65 4.81
C LEU A 32 2.64 7.28 4.37
N LEU A 33 2.78 8.61 4.46
CA LEU A 33 4.03 9.29 4.10
C LEU A 33 5.17 8.91 5.05
N LEU A 34 4.86 8.74 6.34
CA LEU A 34 5.86 8.29 7.31
C LEU A 34 6.30 6.86 7.07
N PHE A 35 5.39 5.95 6.71
CA PHE A 35 5.75 4.58 6.37
C PHE A 35 6.58 4.49 5.08
N LEU A 36 6.24 5.31 4.07
CA LEU A 36 7.03 5.40 2.84
C LEU A 36 8.45 5.90 3.14
N GLY A 37 8.57 6.98 3.91
CA GLY A 37 9.87 7.53 4.30
C GLY A 37 10.68 6.56 5.15
N LEU A 38 10.03 5.88 6.11
CA LEU A 38 10.67 4.86 6.94
C LEU A 38 11.22 3.72 6.06
N GLY A 39 10.41 3.18 5.14
CA GLY A 39 10.84 2.12 4.23
C GLY A 39 12.02 2.54 3.36
N ALA A 40 11.99 3.77 2.80
CA ALA A 40 13.08 4.30 2.00
C ALA A 40 14.40 4.44 2.80
N VAL A 41 14.33 4.91 4.05
CA VAL A 41 15.51 5.04 4.93
C VAL A 41 16.04 3.67 5.35
N LEU A 42 15.16 2.74 5.72
CA LEU A 42 15.56 1.37 6.08
C LEU A 42 16.25 0.67 4.91
N GLY A 43 15.73 0.84 3.69
CA GLY A 43 16.35 0.30 2.47
C GLY A 43 17.73 0.87 2.18
N ALA A 44 17.92 2.17 2.41
CA ALA A 44 19.19 2.83 2.15
C ALA A 44 20.27 2.56 3.21
N VAL A 45 19.90 2.34 4.48
CA VAL A 45 20.84 2.36 5.62
C VAL A 45 20.92 1.04 6.38
N VAL A 46 19.84 0.26 6.43
CA VAL A 46 19.75 -0.93 7.32
C VAL A 46 19.92 -2.22 6.55
N TYR A 47 19.15 -2.42 5.48
CA TYR A 47 19.22 -3.63 4.67
C TYR A 47 18.74 -3.32 3.26
N ASP A 48 19.48 -3.79 2.26
CA ASP A 48 19.11 -3.60 0.88
C ASP A 48 17.99 -4.57 0.48
N PHE A 49 16.79 -4.04 0.27
CA PHE A 49 15.58 -4.81 0.00
C PHE A 49 15.45 -5.14 -1.51
N GLU A 50 16.51 -5.61 -2.15
CA GLU A 50 16.53 -6.03 -3.56
C GLU A 50 15.99 -7.46 -3.77
N ASP A 51 14.84 -7.79 -3.16
CA ASP A 51 14.18 -9.08 -3.38
C ASP A 51 12.71 -8.86 -3.77
N ALA A 52 12.46 -8.96 -5.08
CA ALA A 52 11.12 -8.82 -5.65
C ALA A 52 10.16 -9.93 -5.19
N ASN A 53 10.66 -11.15 -4.94
CA ASN A 53 9.82 -12.26 -4.47
C ASN A 53 9.39 -12.04 -3.02
N LEU A 54 10.31 -11.59 -2.17
CA LEU A 54 9.99 -11.23 -0.79
C LEU A 54 9.01 -10.06 -0.73
N ALA A 55 9.25 -9.01 -1.52
CA ALA A 55 8.35 -7.85 -1.62
C ALA A 55 6.96 -8.25 -2.11
N HIS A 56 6.87 -9.13 -3.11
CA HIS A 56 5.60 -9.66 -3.60
C HIS A 56 4.89 -10.47 -2.52
N ALA A 57 5.59 -11.39 -1.84
CA ALA A 57 4.98 -12.24 -0.81
C ALA A 57 4.42 -11.42 0.36
N LEU A 58 5.20 -10.47 0.87
CA LEU A 58 4.77 -9.58 1.96
C LEU A 58 3.65 -8.64 1.50
N GLY A 59 3.78 -8.05 0.31
CA GLY A 59 2.78 -7.14 -0.26
C GLY A 59 1.45 -7.85 -0.53
N PHE A 60 1.49 -9.07 -1.07
CA PHE A 60 0.30 -9.89 -1.30
C PHE A 60 -0.37 -10.29 0.01
N ALA A 61 0.41 -10.75 1.00
CA ALA A 61 -0.12 -11.06 2.33
C ALA A 61 -0.77 -9.83 2.98
N ALA A 62 -0.12 -8.66 2.90
CA ALA A 62 -0.66 -7.41 3.39
C ALA A 62 -1.93 -6.99 2.64
N LEU A 63 -1.97 -7.13 1.31
CA LEU A 63 -3.14 -6.82 0.48
C LEU A 63 -4.35 -7.67 0.88
N VAL A 64 -4.15 -8.98 1.08
CA VAL A 64 -5.21 -9.89 1.55
C VAL A 64 -5.74 -9.45 2.90
N LEU A 65 -4.87 -9.08 3.85
CA LEU A 65 -5.28 -8.60 5.17
C LEU A 65 -6.02 -7.26 5.10
N ILE A 66 -5.51 -6.29 4.32
CA ILE A 66 -6.12 -4.96 4.17
C ILE A 66 -7.50 -5.06 3.51
N LEU A 67 -7.62 -5.81 2.41
CA LEU A 67 -8.90 -6.02 1.73
C LEU A 67 -9.86 -6.84 2.57
N GLY A 68 -9.35 -7.86 3.27
CA GLY A 68 -10.12 -8.67 4.22
C GLY A 68 -10.72 -7.80 5.32
N GLU A 69 -9.89 -7.03 6.03
CA GLU A 69 -10.35 -6.16 7.11
C GLU A 69 -11.35 -5.10 6.61
N GLY A 70 -11.07 -4.47 5.47
CA GLY A 70 -11.99 -3.50 4.86
C GLY A 70 -13.34 -4.12 4.48
N GLY A 71 -13.33 -5.34 3.93
CA GLY A 71 -14.55 -6.07 3.55
C GLY A 71 -15.36 -6.55 4.75
N PHE A 72 -14.71 -7.22 5.71
CA PHE A 72 -15.39 -7.82 6.87
C PHE A 72 -15.91 -6.79 7.87
N ASN A 73 -15.23 -5.65 8.03
CA ASN A 73 -15.68 -4.60 8.93
C ASN A 73 -16.86 -3.78 8.35
N THR A 74 -17.20 -3.97 7.08
CA THR A 74 -18.26 -3.21 6.43
C THR A 74 -19.64 -3.83 6.63
N ARG A 75 -20.56 -3.05 7.20
CA ARG A 75 -21.93 -3.50 7.48
C ARG A 75 -22.77 -3.51 6.21
N TRP A 76 -23.31 -4.68 5.86
CA TRP A 76 -24.18 -4.85 4.68
C TRP A 76 -25.39 -3.90 4.68
N SER A 77 -25.96 -3.62 5.85
CA SER A 77 -27.08 -2.70 6.01
C SER A 77 -26.78 -1.27 5.55
N GLU A 78 -25.52 -0.85 5.64
CA GLU A 78 -25.06 0.50 5.28
C GLU A 78 -24.69 0.59 3.80
N ILE A 79 -24.07 -0.44 3.23
CA ILE A 79 -23.60 -0.41 1.83
C ILE A 79 -24.69 -0.74 0.81
N ARG A 80 -25.68 -1.57 1.13
CA ARG A 80 -26.63 -2.10 0.12
C ARG A 80 -27.33 -1.01 -0.71
N GLY A 81 -27.56 0.18 -0.14
CA GLY A 81 -28.19 1.30 -0.84
C GLY A 81 -27.26 2.02 -1.82
N ALA A 82 -25.95 2.02 -1.55
CA ALA A 82 -24.92 2.63 -2.39
C ALA A 82 -24.31 1.66 -3.41
N LEU A 83 -24.69 0.37 -3.38
CA LEU A 83 -24.10 -0.69 -4.19
C LEU A 83 -24.07 -0.39 -5.71
N PRO A 84 -25.13 0.16 -6.33
CA PRO A 84 -25.10 0.48 -7.76
C PRO A 84 -24.05 1.55 -8.09
N ALA A 85 -23.96 2.60 -7.26
CA ALA A 85 -22.98 3.67 -7.44
C ALA A 85 -21.55 3.15 -7.19
N ALA A 86 -21.36 2.33 -6.15
CA ALA A 86 -20.07 1.73 -5.83
C ALA A 86 -19.57 0.83 -6.98
N LEU A 87 -20.44 0.00 -7.57
CA LEU A 87 -20.10 -0.85 -8.71
C LEU A 87 -19.74 -0.04 -9.95
N LEU A 88 -20.49 1.02 -10.26
CA LEU A 88 -20.16 1.92 -11.36
C LEU A 88 -18.81 2.60 -11.15
N LEU A 89 -18.52 3.09 -9.96
CA LEU A 89 -17.24 3.74 -9.64
C LEU A 89 -16.08 2.74 -9.73
N ALA A 90 -16.25 1.53 -9.19
CA ALA A 90 -15.23 0.50 -9.18
C ALA A 90 -14.93 -0.09 -10.58
N THR A 91 -15.88 -0.01 -11.52
CA THR A 91 -15.71 -0.53 -12.89
C THR A 91 -15.43 0.59 -13.87
N VAL A 92 -16.43 1.42 -14.17
CA VAL A 92 -16.36 2.50 -15.15
C VAL A 92 -15.41 3.61 -14.68
N GLY A 93 -15.49 4.00 -13.41
CA GLY A 93 -14.63 5.05 -12.85
C GLY A 93 -13.15 4.68 -12.86
N VAL A 94 -12.83 3.45 -12.46
CA VAL A 94 -11.46 2.91 -12.51
C VAL A 94 -10.99 2.77 -13.96
N GLY A 95 -11.81 2.23 -14.86
CA GLY A 95 -11.48 2.11 -16.29
C GLY A 95 -11.18 3.45 -16.94
N LEU A 96 -11.97 4.48 -16.64
CA LEU A 96 -11.72 5.85 -17.11
C LEU A 96 -10.42 6.42 -16.54
N SER A 97 -10.17 6.22 -15.24
CA SER A 97 -8.95 6.70 -14.58
C SER A 97 -7.70 6.07 -15.21
N ILE A 98 -7.74 4.76 -15.46
CA ILE A 98 -6.66 4.03 -16.16
C ILE A 98 -6.46 4.62 -17.56
N ALA A 99 -7.54 4.82 -18.33
CA ALA A 99 -7.45 5.35 -19.69
C ALA A 99 -6.83 6.75 -19.74
N VAL A 100 -7.21 7.64 -18.83
CA VAL A 100 -6.69 9.01 -18.76
C VAL A 100 -5.21 9.01 -18.40
N VAL A 101 -4.81 8.25 -17.37
CA VAL A 101 -3.40 8.16 -16.95
C VAL A 101 -2.55 7.50 -18.03
N ALA A 102 -3.04 6.44 -18.68
CA ALA A 102 -2.36 5.78 -19.79
C ALA A 102 -2.19 6.72 -21.00
N ALA A 103 -3.23 7.49 -21.36
CA ALA A 103 -3.13 8.47 -22.43
C ALA A 103 -2.11 9.58 -22.11
N PHE A 104 -2.07 10.06 -20.86
CA PHE A 104 -1.03 10.99 -20.43
C PHE A 104 0.37 10.38 -20.52
N GLY A 105 0.54 9.13 -20.06
CA GLY A 105 1.78 8.37 -20.19
C GLY A 105 2.26 8.27 -21.64
N TYR A 106 1.35 7.95 -22.56
CA TYR A 106 1.68 7.81 -23.98
C TYR A 106 2.00 9.15 -24.64
N TYR A 107 1.12 10.14 -24.53
CA TYR A 107 1.25 11.39 -25.28
C TYR A 107 2.23 12.40 -24.66
N VAL A 108 2.36 12.43 -23.33
CA VAL A 108 3.19 13.43 -22.63
C VAL A 108 4.53 12.85 -22.20
N LEU A 109 4.54 11.62 -21.68
CA LEU A 109 5.76 10.97 -21.21
C LEU A 109 6.44 10.11 -22.30
N GLY A 110 5.77 9.87 -23.44
CA GLY A 110 6.31 9.09 -24.55
C GLY A 110 6.48 7.61 -24.22
N LEU A 111 5.71 7.09 -23.26
CA LEU A 111 5.76 5.68 -22.88
C LEU A 111 5.02 4.83 -23.93
N ASP A 112 5.61 3.71 -24.34
CA ASP A 112 4.96 2.78 -25.26
C ASP A 112 3.75 2.09 -24.60
N VAL A 113 2.75 1.73 -25.42
CA VAL A 113 1.50 1.09 -24.96
C VAL A 113 1.63 -0.44 -24.88
N THR A 114 2.85 -0.96 -25.00
CA THR A 114 3.19 -2.40 -25.00
C THR A 114 3.64 -2.86 -23.64
#